data_AF-A0A0C9ZJI7-F1
#
_entry.id   AF-A0A0C9ZJI7-F1
#
_cell.length_a   1.000
_cell.length_b   1.000
_cell.length_c   1.000
_cell.angle_alpha   90.00
_cell.angle_beta   90.00
_cell.angle_gamma   90.00
#
_symmetry.space_group_name_H-M   'P 1'
#
loop_
_entity.id
_entity.type
_entity.pdbx_description
1 polymer ?
#
loop_
_entity_poly.entity_id
_entity_poly.type
_entity_poly.pdbx_seq_one_letter_code
_entity_poly.pdbx_strand_id
1 'polypeptide(L)'
;DDVDAKFYRLGDKLYRNYNKCLNARPCNENGEFLLPGAPPLPPSIKTNDNWSPYYNRLEFETTELLFQHCEISACQTDTLLDLWAASLLRYCDQPPFSDHKHLYKTIDSTPLGGVKWECFKINHLGEKPEVNAPPWMDQDFDVWFRDPRLVIHNILGNPAFKDELDLQPFCEYSAENDE
;
A
#
# COMPACT_ATOMS: atom_id res chain seq x y z
N ASP A 1 9.93 40.22 -4.82
CA ASP A 1 9.70 39.16 -5.82
C ASP A 1 11.03 38.70 -6.35
N ASP A 2 11.49 37.58 -5.82
CA ASP A 2 12.70 36.89 -6.26
C ASP A 2 12.32 35.41 -6.18
N VAL A 3 12.27 34.74 -7.32
CA VAL A 3 11.81 33.36 -7.43
C VAL A 3 13.05 32.55 -7.80
N ASP A 4 13.39 31.54 -7.01
CA ASP A 4 14.56 30.69 -7.29
C ASP A 4 14.18 29.72 -8.43
N ALA A 5 14.34 30.20 -9.66
CA ALA A 5 14.01 29.47 -10.88
C ALA A 5 15.16 28.53 -11.25
N LYS A 6 14.86 27.23 -11.40
CA LYS A 6 15.82 26.22 -11.84
C LYS A 6 15.35 25.57 -13.14
N PHE A 7 16.23 25.56 -14.13
CA PHE A 7 16.03 24.89 -15.43
C PHE A 7 16.39 23.40 -15.33
N TYR A 8 15.66 22.54 -16.03
CA TYR A 8 15.84 21.09 -15.94
C TYR A 8 15.77 20.39 -17.32
N ARG A 9 16.71 19.47 -17.55
CA ARG A 9 17.03 18.68 -18.78
C ARG A 9 17.81 19.40 -19.88
N LEU A 10 18.60 18.60 -20.62
CA LEU A 10 19.40 19.07 -21.77
C LEU A 10 18.48 19.52 -22.92
N GLY A 11 18.27 20.83 -23.07
CA GLY A 11 17.40 21.44 -24.08
C GLY A 11 16.32 22.40 -23.56
N ASP A 12 16.42 22.85 -22.29
CA ASP A 12 15.66 23.88 -21.57
C ASP A 12 14.41 24.48 -22.25
N LYS A 13 13.33 23.69 -22.27
CA LYS A 13 11.97 24.16 -22.57
C LYS A 13 11.11 24.30 -21.31
N LEU A 14 11.60 23.91 -20.14
CA LEU A 14 10.85 23.95 -18.89
C LEU A 14 11.68 24.55 -17.75
N TYR A 15 11.07 25.38 -16.92
CA TYR A 15 11.68 25.88 -15.67
C TYR A 15 10.74 25.70 -14.49
N ARG A 16 11.32 25.54 -13.29
CA ARG A 16 10.59 25.32 -12.04
C ARG A 16 10.82 26.46 -11.06
N ASN A 17 9.72 27.00 -10.53
CA ASN A 17 9.70 28.00 -9.48
C ASN A 17 9.36 27.35 -8.15
N TYR A 18 10.32 27.28 -7.24
CA TYR A 18 10.14 26.64 -5.94
C TYR A 18 9.57 27.60 -4.89
N ASN A 19 8.70 27.08 -4.01
CA ASN A 19 8.13 27.86 -2.91
C ASN A 19 9.19 28.13 -1.82
N LYS A 20 9.40 29.40 -1.43
CA LYS A 20 10.38 29.80 -0.40
C LYS A 20 9.95 29.45 1.03
N CYS A 21 8.65 29.42 1.32
CA CYS A 21 8.12 29.15 2.65
C CYS A 21 7.98 27.65 2.93
N LEU A 22 7.57 26.87 1.92
CA LEU A 22 7.42 25.43 1.99
C LEU A 22 8.69 24.77 1.46
N ASN A 23 9.71 24.65 2.31
CA ASN A 23 11.07 24.22 1.94
C ASN A 23 11.38 22.75 2.28
N ALA A 24 10.35 21.94 2.56
CA ALA A 24 10.48 20.52 2.91
C ALA A 24 11.49 20.22 4.03
N ARG A 25 11.72 21.17 4.94
CA ARG A 25 12.60 20.95 6.09
C ARG A 25 12.04 19.84 6.98
N PRO A 26 12.84 18.81 7.32
CA PRO A 26 12.39 17.73 8.21
C PRO A 26 11.87 18.28 9.53
N CYS A 27 10.72 17.78 9.98
CA CYS A 27 10.10 18.11 11.26
C CYS A 27 9.68 16.84 12.00
N ASN A 28 9.49 16.96 13.31
CA ASN A 28 8.92 15.89 14.12
C ASN A 28 7.38 15.83 13.99
N GLU A 29 6.75 14.88 14.68
CA GLU A 29 5.30 14.68 14.69
C GLU A 29 4.48 15.90 15.17
N ASN A 30 5.10 16.81 15.91
CA ASN A 30 4.47 18.05 16.40
C ASN A 30 4.68 19.23 15.43
N GLY A 31 5.34 19.01 14.29
CA GLY A 31 5.66 20.04 13.30
C GLY A 31 6.87 20.91 13.67
N GLU A 32 7.65 20.52 14.68
CA GLU A 32 8.87 21.25 15.06
C GLU A 32 10.03 20.84 14.16
N PHE A 33 10.74 21.81 13.58
CA PHE A 33 11.84 21.53 12.68
C PHE A 33 13.00 20.83 13.39
N LEU A 34 13.50 19.75 12.76
CA LEU A 34 14.68 19.05 13.22
C LEU A 34 15.94 19.87 12.93
N LEU A 35 17.01 19.59 13.69
CA LEU A 35 18.32 20.15 13.42
C LEU A 35 18.83 19.69 12.04
N PRO A 36 19.59 20.54 11.32
CA PRO A 36 20.21 20.14 10.06
C PRO A 36 21.04 18.87 10.21
N GLY A 37 20.76 17.85 9.39
CA GLY A 37 21.50 16.58 9.40
C GLY A 37 21.09 15.60 10.51
N ALA A 38 19.97 15.81 11.20
CA ALA A 38 19.45 14.82 12.14
C ALA A 38 19.25 13.45 11.43
N PRO A 39 19.75 12.34 12.00
CA PRO A 39 19.58 11.03 11.39
C PRO A 39 18.09 10.66 11.38
N PRO A 40 17.60 9.95 10.35
CA PRO A 40 16.24 9.42 10.37
C PRO A 40 16.07 8.47 11.54
N LEU A 41 14.84 8.35 12.04
CA LEU A 41 14.51 7.34 13.05
C LEU A 41 14.94 5.95 12.52
N PRO A 42 15.61 5.14 13.36
CA PRO A 42 15.99 3.80 12.94
C PRO A 42 14.72 3.02 12.55
N PRO A 43 14.75 2.24 11.46
CA PRO A 43 13.66 1.35 11.11
C PRO A 43 13.33 0.48 12.32
N SER A 44 12.04 0.17 12.55
CA SER A 44 11.69 -0.78 13.59
C SER A 44 12.42 -2.10 13.33
N ILE A 45 13.33 -2.47 14.23
CA ILE A 45 14.09 -3.71 14.10
C ILE A 45 13.09 -4.85 14.27
N LYS A 46 12.67 -5.45 13.16
CA LYS A 46 11.96 -6.72 13.19
C LYS A 46 12.98 -7.78 13.59
N THR A 47 12.80 -8.39 14.75
CA THR A 47 13.63 -9.55 15.16
C THR A 47 13.46 -10.66 14.13
N ASN A 48 14.52 -11.42 13.85
CA ASN A 48 14.54 -12.44 12.80
C ASN A 48 13.49 -13.55 13.02
N ASP A 49 12.98 -13.68 14.25
CA ASP A 49 11.97 -14.67 14.65
C ASP A 49 10.55 -14.09 14.75
N ASN A 50 10.33 -12.83 14.35
CA ASN A 50 8.99 -12.25 14.34
C ASN A 50 8.23 -12.66 13.07
N TRP A 51 7.53 -13.78 13.14
CA TRP A 51 6.65 -14.27 12.07
C TRP A 51 5.29 -13.58 12.01
N SER A 52 5.01 -12.60 12.89
CA SER A 52 3.70 -11.93 12.94
C SER A 52 3.27 -11.39 11.57
N PRO A 53 2.04 -11.66 11.11
CA PRO A 53 0.88 -12.17 11.88
C PRO A 53 0.81 -13.68 12.00
N TYR A 54 1.71 -14.41 11.34
CA TYR A 54 1.77 -15.87 11.38
C TYR A 54 2.28 -16.32 12.75
N TYR A 55 1.76 -17.45 13.23
CA TYR A 55 2.15 -18.03 14.51
C TYR A 55 3.61 -18.49 14.49
N ASN A 56 4.08 -19.02 13.36
CA ASN A 56 5.43 -19.54 13.19
C ASN A 56 5.86 -19.54 11.71
N ARG A 57 7.09 -19.98 11.48
CA ARG A 57 7.67 -20.16 10.13
C ARG A 57 6.85 -21.10 9.24
N LEU A 58 6.28 -22.17 9.82
CA LEU A 58 5.52 -23.17 9.06
C LEU A 58 4.25 -22.57 8.45
N GLU A 59 3.52 -21.75 9.20
CA GLU A 59 2.35 -21.02 8.69
C GLU A 59 2.72 -20.05 7.56
N PHE A 60 3.84 -19.33 7.71
CA PHE A 60 4.35 -18.41 6.69
C PHE A 60 4.68 -19.14 5.38
N GLU A 61 5.52 -20.18 5.44
CA GLU A 61 5.93 -20.95 4.25
C GLU A 61 4.75 -21.70 3.62
N THR A 62 3.81 -22.20 4.43
CA THR A 62 2.58 -22.81 3.92
C THR A 62 1.75 -21.78 3.15
N THR A 63 1.64 -20.56 3.68
CA THR A 63 0.91 -19.48 3.01
C THR A 63 1.57 -19.09 1.69
N GLU A 64 2.89 -18.90 1.68
CA GLU A 64 3.65 -18.57 0.47
C GLU A 64 3.45 -19.66 -0.60
N LEU A 65 3.54 -20.93 -0.23
CA LEU A 65 3.32 -22.03 -1.18
C LEU A 65 1.89 -22.07 -1.72
N LEU A 66 0.88 -22.06 -0.85
CA LEU A 66 -0.52 -22.25 -1.26
C LEU A 66 -1.06 -21.04 -2.03
N PHE A 67 -0.75 -19.83 -1.58
CA PHE A 67 -1.32 -18.59 -2.12
C PHE A 67 -0.51 -18.02 -3.27
N GLN A 68 0.83 -17.94 -3.14
CA GLN A 68 1.67 -17.26 -4.12
C GLN A 68 2.21 -18.19 -5.21
N HIS A 69 2.59 -19.43 -4.87
CA HIS A 69 3.20 -20.33 -5.84
C HIS A 69 2.19 -21.23 -6.55
N CYS A 70 1.27 -21.81 -5.80
CA CYS A 70 0.32 -22.81 -6.33
C CYS A 70 -1.05 -22.22 -6.68
N GLU A 71 -1.39 -21.03 -6.16
CA GLU A 71 -2.70 -20.38 -6.34
C GLU A 71 -3.87 -21.34 -6.08
N ILE A 72 -3.79 -22.13 -5.01
CA ILE A 72 -4.74 -23.21 -4.73
C ILE A 72 -6.13 -22.62 -4.40
N SER A 73 -7.18 -23.21 -4.96
CA SER A 73 -8.55 -22.75 -4.68
C SER A 73 -8.93 -22.94 -3.20
N ALA A 74 -9.89 -22.14 -2.71
CA ALA A 74 -10.37 -22.24 -1.32
C ALA A 74 -10.82 -23.67 -0.95
N CYS A 75 -11.57 -24.33 -1.84
CA CYS A 75 -12.06 -25.69 -1.61
C CYS A 75 -10.92 -26.73 -1.55
N GLN A 76 -9.90 -26.58 -2.42
CA GLN A 76 -8.72 -27.45 -2.38
C GLN A 76 -7.85 -27.18 -1.14
N THR A 77 -7.78 -25.92 -0.70
CA THR A 77 -7.09 -25.54 0.54
C THR A 77 -7.76 -26.21 1.75
N ASP A 78 -9.08 -26.14 1.86
CA ASP A 78 -9.81 -26.84 2.93
C ASP A 78 -9.55 -28.35 2.90
N THR A 79 -9.63 -28.96 1.71
CA THR A 79 -9.37 -30.40 1.54
C THR A 79 -7.95 -30.77 2.00
N LEU A 80 -6.95 -29.95 1.65
CA LEU A 80 -5.57 -30.18 2.05
C LEU A 80 -5.39 -30.05 3.57
N LEU A 81 -5.98 -29.03 4.18
CA LEU A 81 -5.90 -28.79 5.63
C LEU A 81 -6.63 -29.88 6.42
N ASP A 82 -7.75 -30.41 5.92
CA ASP A 82 -8.46 -31.55 6.50
C ASP A 82 -7.61 -32.83 6.46
N LEU A 83 -6.96 -33.10 5.32
CA LEU A 83 -6.04 -34.24 5.20
C LEU A 83 -4.84 -34.10 6.14
N TRP A 84 -4.30 -32.89 6.27
CA TRP A 84 -3.20 -32.61 7.19
C TRP A 84 -3.65 -32.80 8.64
N ALA A 85 -4.81 -32.26 9.04
CA ALA A 85 -5.41 -32.49 10.35
C ALA A 85 -5.59 -33.97 10.65
N ALA A 86 -6.14 -34.74 9.70
CA ALA A 86 -6.33 -36.18 9.85
C ALA A 86 -5.00 -36.93 10.09
N SER A 87 -3.91 -36.50 9.46
CA SER A 87 -2.57 -37.07 9.67
C SER A 87 -2.01 -36.78 11.08
N LEU A 88 -2.36 -35.61 11.64
CA LEU A 88 -1.87 -35.10 12.93
C LEU A 88 -2.72 -35.53 14.13
N LEU A 89 -3.95 -36.03 13.92
CA LEU A 89 -4.84 -36.49 14.99
C LEU A 89 -4.17 -37.43 16.00
N ARG A 90 -3.28 -38.32 15.54
CA ARG A 90 -2.56 -39.29 16.39
C ARG A 90 -1.58 -38.63 17.38
N TYR A 91 -1.17 -37.40 17.10
CA TYR A 91 -0.23 -36.62 17.91
C TYR A 91 -0.95 -35.53 18.71
N CYS A 92 -2.29 -35.45 18.63
CA CYS A 92 -3.09 -34.38 19.22
C CYS A 92 -2.65 -32.97 18.78
N ASP A 93 -2.17 -32.85 17.54
CA ASP A 93 -1.64 -31.61 16.97
C ASP A 93 -2.60 -31.02 15.93
N GLN A 94 -2.35 -29.78 15.48
CA GLN A 94 -3.19 -29.04 14.55
C GLN A 94 -2.46 -28.71 13.23
N PRO A 95 -3.17 -28.64 12.10
CA PRO A 95 -2.60 -28.11 10.86
C PRO A 95 -2.22 -26.63 11.03
N PRO A 96 -1.37 -26.07 10.14
CA PRO A 96 -0.98 -24.66 10.20
C PRO A 96 -2.18 -23.70 10.09
N PHE A 97 -3.24 -24.09 9.39
CA PHE A 97 -4.49 -23.33 9.35
C PHE A 97 -5.70 -24.25 9.55
N SER A 98 -6.76 -23.76 10.18
CA SER A 98 -7.99 -24.53 10.37
C SER A 98 -8.79 -24.70 9.08
N ASP A 99 -8.77 -23.68 8.21
CA ASP A 99 -9.47 -23.62 6.93
C ASP A 99 -8.87 -22.50 6.06
N HIS A 100 -9.37 -22.35 4.83
CA HIS A 100 -8.98 -21.24 3.95
C HIS A 100 -9.30 -19.86 4.53
N LYS A 101 -10.33 -19.72 5.39
CA LYS A 101 -10.71 -18.43 5.98
C LYS A 101 -9.66 -17.98 6.98
N HIS A 102 -9.12 -18.89 7.78
CA HIS A 102 -8.01 -18.62 8.68
C HIS A 102 -6.78 -18.17 7.89
N LEU A 103 -6.43 -18.91 6.83
CA LEU A 103 -5.34 -18.54 5.91
C LEU A 103 -5.53 -17.11 5.36
N TYR A 104 -6.67 -16.83 4.71
CA TYR A 104 -6.95 -15.52 4.11
C TYR A 104 -6.96 -14.40 5.14
N LYS A 105 -7.56 -14.62 6.31
CA LYS A 105 -7.55 -13.63 7.40
C LYS A 105 -6.13 -13.30 7.87
N THR A 106 -5.25 -14.30 7.93
CA THR A 106 -3.84 -14.09 8.30
C THR A 106 -3.08 -13.32 7.21
N ILE A 107 -3.33 -13.65 5.93
CA ILE A 107 -2.81 -12.87 4.80
C ILE A 107 -3.27 -11.40 4.89
N ASP A 108 -4.56 -11.15 5.07
CA ASP A 108 -5.15 -9.81 5.19
C ASP A 108 -4.68 -9.04 6.43
N SER A 109 -4.14 -9.76 7.43
CA SER A 109 -3.56 -9.19 8.65
C SER A 109 -2.06 -8.92 8.51
N THR A 110 -1.43 -9.31 7.40
CA THR A 110 0.00 -9.14 7.19
C THR A 110 0.37 -7.66 7.07
N PRO A 111 1.22 -7.12 7.97
CA PRO A 111 1.58 -5.71 7.97
C PRO A 111 2.59 -5.38 6.86
N LEU A 112 3.25 -6.41 6.31
CA LEU A 112 4.15 -6.32 5.16
C LEU A 112 3.32 -6.07 3.88
N GLY A 113 2.92 -4.81 3.71
CA GLY A 113 1.98 -4.36 2.67
C GLY A 113 1.41 -2.98 2.97
N GLY A 114 1.57 -2.53 4.22
CA GLY A 114 1.39 -1.15 4.64
C GLY A 114 -0.07 -0.77 4.85
N VAL A 115 -0.82 -0.64 3.76
CA VAL A 115 -2.20 -0.14 3.77
C VAL A 115 -3.15 -1.22 3.27
N LYS A 116 -4.17 -1.54 4.08
CA LYS A 116 -5.19 -2.53 3.74
C LYS A 116 -6.03 -2.06 2.56
N TRP A 117 -6.46 -3.01 1.74
CA TRP A 117 -7.51 -2.76 0.75
C TRP A 117 -8.84 -2.60 1.46
N GLU A 118 -9.58 -1.58 1.06
CA GLU A 118 -10.94 -1.30 1.50
C GLU A 118 -11.85 -1.37 0.28
N CYS A 119 -13.10 -1.76 0.51
CA CYS A 119 -14.11 -1.85 -0.53
C CYS A 119 -15.38 -1.14 -0.08
N PHE A 120 -15.93 -0.32 -0.96
CA PHE A 120 -17.28 0.20 -0.82
C PHE A 120 -18.05 0.02 -2.11
N LYS A 121 -19.37 -0.11 -1.99
CA LYS A 121 -20.25 -0.23 -3.14
C LYS A 121 -20.70 1.15 -3.59
N ILE A 122 -20.63 1.39 -4.90
CA ILE A 122 -21.24 2.56 -5.53
C ILE A 122 -22.36 2.10 -6.45
N ASN A 123 -23.39 2.92 -6.55
CA ASN A 123 -24.48 2.74 -7.50
C ASN A 123 -24.77 4.06 -8.22
N HIS A 124 -25.51 3.99 -9.31
CA HIS A 124 -25.92 5.17 -10.05
C HIS A 124 -27.04 5.92 -9.31
N LEU A 125 -26.76 7.15 -8.91
CA LEU A 125 -27.71 8.02 -8.19
C LEU A 125 -28.41 9.07 -9.09
N GLY A 126 -28.08 9.13 -10.38
CA GLY A 126 -28.64 10.10 -11.32
C GLY A 126 -30.02 9.70 -11.87
N GLU A 127 -30.60 10.60 -12.67
CA GLU A 127 -31.87 10.34 -13.34
C GLU A 127 -31.73 9.18 -14.34
N LYS A 128 -32.62 8.20 -14.19
CA LYS A 128 -32.68 7.03 -15.07
C LYS A 128 -33.68 7.30 -16.20
N PRO A 129 -33.35 6.97 -17.46
CA PRO A 129 -34.32 7.02 -18.55
C PRO A 129 -35.53 6.13 -18.25
N GLU A 130 -36.74 6.63 -18.44
CA GLU A 130 -37.97 5.84 -18.26
C GLU A 130 -38.07 4.67 -19.25
N VAL A 131 -37.39 4.78 -20.39
CA VAL A 131 -37.36 3.78 -21.46
C VAL A 131 -35.92 3.40 -21.77
N ASN A 132 -35.63 2.10 -21.80
CA ASN A 132 -34.32 1.53 -22.13
C ASN A 132 -33.17 2.01 -21.22
N ALA A 133 -33.37 2.03 -19.90
CA ALA A 133 -32.29 2.25 -18.95
C ALA A 133 -31.19 1.17 -19.13
N PRO A 134 -29.92 1.54 -19.29
CA PRO A 134 -28.81 0.60 -19.35
C PRO A 134 -28.69 -0.24 -18.06
N PRO A 135 -28.37 -1.54 -18.15
CA PRO A 135 -28.26 -2.42 -16.98
C PRO A 135 -27.26 -1.96 -15.91
N TRP A 136 -26.22 -1.23 -16.30
CA TRP A 136 -25.22 -0.70 -15.37
C TRP A 136 -25.81 0.32 -14.37
N MET A 137 -26.94 0.97 -14.70
CA MET A 137 -27.57 1.95 -13.80
C MET A 137 -28.30 1.30 -12.62
N ASP A 138 -28.56 -0.01 -12.67
CA ASP A 138 -29.18 -0.80 -11.60
C ASP A 138 -28.19 -1.71 -10.88
N GLN A 139 -26.92 -1.68 -11.27
CA GLN A 139 -25.88 -2.54 -10.73
C GLN A 139 -25.09 -1.82 -9.62
N ASP A 140 -24.75 -2.58 -8.57
CA ASP A 140 -23.77 -2.16 -7.59
C ASP A 140 -22.35 -2.50 -8.10
N PHE A 141 -21.45 -1.52 -8.03
CA PHE A 141 -20.04 -1.69 -8.36
C PHE A 141 -19.19 -1.65 -7.10
N ASP A 142 -18.33 -2.65 -6.95
CA ASP A 142 -17.32 -2.69 -5.88
C ASP A 142 -16.13 -1.80 -6.27
N VAL A 143 -15.88 -0.77 -5.47
CA VAL A 143 -14.70 0.09 -5.60
C VAL A 143 -13.68 -0.33 -4.55
N TRP A 144 -12.58 -0.91 -5.03
CA TRP A 144 -11.44 -1.28 -4.20
C TRP A 144 -10.43 -0.13 -4.16
N PHE A 145 -10.07 0.32 -2.98
CA PHE A 145 -9.10 1.39 -2.78
C PHE A 145 -8.22 1.13 -1.57
N ARG A 146 -7.15 1.91 -1.43
CA ARG A 146 -6.34 2.00 -0.20
C ARG A 146 -6.38 3.43 0.28
N ASP A 147 -6.33 3.66 1.59
CA ASP A 147 -6.24 5.01 2.14
C ASP A 147 -5.02 5.74 1.53
N PRO A 148 -5.22 6.75 0.67
CA PRO A 148 -4.15 7.41 -0.05
C PRO A 148 -3.18 8.11 0.91
N ARG A 149 -3.66 8.60 2.07
CA ARG A 149 -2.81 9.23 3.07
C ARG A 149 -1.83 8.22 3.65
N LEU A 150 -2.31 7.04 4.04
CA LEU A 150 -1.45 5.98 4.57
C LEU A 150 -0.47 5.46 3.50
N VAL A 151 -0.90 5.41 2.23
CA VAL A 151 -0.02 4.97 1.13
C VAL A 151 1.13 5.97 0.96
N ILE A 152 0.84 7.27 0.97
CA ILE A 152 1.86 8.32 0.90
C ILE A 152 2.79 8.28 2.12
N HIS A 153 2.28 8.04 3.33
CA HIS A 153 3.14 7.85 4.51
C HIS A 153 4.12 6.69 4.33
N ASN A 154 3.69 5.57 3.76
CA ASN A 154 4.57 4.42 3.50
C ASN A 154 5.62 4.72 2.42
N ILE A 155 5.26 5.47 1.38
CA ILE A 155 6.20 5.91 0.35
C ILE A 155 7.25 6.86 0.96
N LEU A 156 6.81 7.86 1.73
CA LEU A 156 7.70 8.83 2.39
C LEU A 156 8.59 8.19 3.46
N GLY A 157 8.10 7.15 4.14
CA GLY A 157 8.85 6.41 5.15
C GLY A 157 9.86 5.40 4.57
N ASN A 158 9.82 5.12 3.27
CA ASN A 158 10.71 4.16 2.64
C ASN A 158 11.98 4.86 2.12
N PRO A 159 13.17 4.54 2.66
CA PRO A 159 14.44 5.18 2.27
C PRO A 159 14.78 5.03 0.78
N ALA A 160 14.25 4.00 0.11
CA ALA A 160 14.50 3.78 -1.32
C ALA A 160 13.92 4.89 -2.20
N PHE A 161 12.91 5.63 -1.73
CA PHE A 161 12.27 6.72 -2.48
C PHE A 161 12.76 8.11 -2.09
N LYS A 162 13.78 8.21 -1.22
CA LYS A 162 14.26 9.49 -0.67
C LYS A 162 14.60 10.51 -1.76
N ASP A 163 15.28 10.05 -2.81
CA ASP A 163 15.80 10.91 -3.89
C ASP A 163 14.89 10.87 -5.15
N GLU A 164 13.76 10.15 -5.08
CA GLU A 164 12.81 9.98 -6.18
C GLU A 164 11.64 10.99 -6.13
N LEU A 165 11.53 11.76 -5.04
CA LEU A 165 10.42 12.70 -4.82
C LEU A 165 10.91 14.13 -4.55
N ASP A 166 10.41 15.07 -5.33
CA ASP A 166 10.49 16.50 -5.03
C ASP A 166 9.51 16.83 -3.90
N LEU A 167 10.01 16.86 -2.66
CA LEU A 167 9.21 17.21 -1.48
C LEU A 167 8.88 18.71 -1.40
N GLN A 168 9.62 19.53 -2.14
CA GLN A 168 9.41 20.98 -2.18
C GLN A 168 8.37 21.33 -3.26
N PRO A 169 7.27 22.01 -2.92
CA PRO A 169 6.31 22.46 -3.91
C PRO A 169 6.96 23.40 -4.94
N PHE A 170 6.68 23.16 -6.21
CA PHE A 170 7.12 23.98 -7.32
C PHE A 170 6.01 24.17 -8.36
N CYS A 171 6.10 25.26 -9.12
CA CYS A 171 5.35 25.45 -10.35
C CYS A 171 6.28 25.21 -11.54
N GLU A 172 5.87 24.39 -12.51
CA GLU A 172 6.62 24.14 -13.74
C GLU A 172 5.98 24.89 -14.90
N TYR A 173 6.80 25.58 -15.69
CA TYR A 173 6.38 26.42 -16.80
C TYR A 173 7.14 26.03 -18.07
N SER A 174 6.50 26.24 -19.22
CA SER A 174 7.16 26.07 -20.52
C SER A 174 7.75 27.38 -21.01
N ALA A 175 9.05 27.37 -21.29
CA ALA A 175 9.77 28.49 -21.90
C ALA A 175 9.36 28.73 -23.37
N GLU A 176 8.56 27.83 -23.98
CA GLU A 176 8.03 28.03 -25.35
C GLU A 176 6.80 28.94 -25.40
N ASN A 177 6.15 29.21 -24.27
CA ASN A 177 4.89 29.98 -24.20
C ASN A 177 5.01 31.27 -23.37
N ASP A 178 6.22 31.68 -22.98
CA ASP A 178 6.48 32.94 -22.27
C ASP A 178 6.76 34.10 -23.27
N GLU A 179 5.81 34.36 -24.17
CA GLU A 179 5.67 35.67 -24.85
C GLU A 179 4.62 36.54 -24.15
#